data_AF-A0A1H4K5D8-F1
#
_entry.id   AF-A0A1H4K5D8-F1
#
_cell.length_a   1.000
_cell.length_b   1.000
_cell.length_c   1.000
_cell.angle_alpha   90.00
_cell.angle_beta   90.00
_cell.angle_gamma   90.00
#
_symmetry.space_group_name_H-M   'P 1'
#
loop_
_entity.id
_entity.type
_entity.pdbx_description
1 polymer ?
#
loop_
_entity_poly.entity_id
_entity_poly.type
_entity_poly.pdbx_seq_one_letter_code
_entity_poly.pdbx_strand_id
1 'polypeptide(L)' 'MELKKFNVTVMRFNPLEGVTGGETFVLPVDSPDEEHAVSAAMSNAIAFSTKVERSNPLPVAFTCAGIEMRSE' A
#
# COMPACT_ATOMS: atom_id res chain seq x y z
N MET A 1 21.05 13.64 2.43
CA MET A 1 19.75 13.40 3.09
C MET A 1 19.78 11.94 3.50
N GLU A 2 19.64 11.65 4.79
CA GLU A 2 19.66 10.27 5.28
C GLU A 2 18.26 9.66 5.09
N LEU A 3 18.20 8.47 4.47
CA LEU A 3 16.93 7.77 4.28
C LEU A 3 16.59 7.00 5.56
N LYS A 4 15.40 7.23 6.08
CA LYS A 4 14.83 6.46 7.17
C LYS A 4 14.10 5.24 6.61
N LYS A 5 14.09 4.15 7.36
CA LYS A 5 13.45 2.90 6.97
C LYS A 5 12.03 2.87 7.54
N PHE A 6 11.04 2.61 6.70
CA PHE A 6 9.63 2.54 7.07
C PHE A 6 9.01 1.21 6.62
N ASN A 7 8.07 0.72 7.41
CA ASN A 7 7.09 -0.28 7.02
C ASN A 7 5.75 0.42 6.82
N VAL A 8 5.28 0.51 5.57
CA VAL A 8 3.98 1.09 5.25
C VAL A 8 2.98 -0.03 5.04
N THR A 9 1.94 -0.09 5.88
CA THR A 9 0.85 -1.03 5.72
C THR A 9 -0.17 -0.44 4.75
N VAL A 10 -0.36 -1.10 3.62
CA VAL A 10 -1.35 -0.73 2.61
C VAL A 10 -2.46 -1.76 2.61
N MET A 11 -3.70 -1.30 2.59
CA MET A 11 -4.89 -2.14 2.45
C MET A 11 -5.42 -2.03 1.02
N ARG A 12 -5.60 -3.18 0.38
CA ARG A 12 -6.33 -3.33 -0.88
C ARG A 12 -7.74 -3.83 -0.61
N PHE A 13 -8.75 -3.19 -1.18
CA PHE A 13 -10.14 -3.56 -0.96
C PHE A 13 -11.00 -3.28 -2.20
N ASN A 14 -12.18 -3.90 -2.24
CA ASN A 14 -13.21 -3.59 -3.23
C ASN A 14 -14.01 -2.37 -2.74
N PRO A 15 -13.94 -1.22 -3.41
CA PRO A 15 -14.62 -0.01 -2.95
C PRO A 15 -16.15 -0.15 -2.95
N LEU A 16 -16.71 -1.13 -3.67
CA LEU A 16 -18.16 -1.42 -3.66
C LEU A 16 -18.60 -2.21 -2.42
N GLU A 17 -17.68 -2.95 -1.79
CA GLU A 17 -17.93 -3.74 -0.58
C GLU A 17 -17.41 -3.04 0.69
N GLY A 18 -16.63 -1.96 0.50
CA GLY A 18 -15.97 -1.23 1.57
C GLY A 18 -14.66 -1.88 2.01
N VAL A 19 -14.11 -1.41 3.14
CA VAL A 19 -12.82 -1.90 3.67
C VAL A 19 -12.94 -3.27 4.36
N THR A 20 -14.16 -3.72 4.65
CA THR A 20 -14.43 -5.00 5.33
C THR A 20 -14.04 -6.17 4.42
N GLY A 21 -13.06 -6.97 4.84
CA GLY A 21 -12.52 -8.06 4.02
C GLY A 21 -11.37 -7.65 3.09
N GLY A 22 -10.88 -6.40 3.20
CA GLY A 22 -9.69 -5.93 2.52
C GLY A 22 -8.43 -6.71 2.94
N GLU A 23 -7.49 -6.86 2.01
CA GLU A 23 -6.21 -7.53 2.22
C GLU A 23 -5.13 -6.49 2.52
N THR A 24 -4.44 -6.65 3.64
CA THR A 24 -3.34 -5.78 4.05
C THR A 24 -2.00 -6.39 3.71
N PHE A 25 -1.07 -5.57 3.24
CA PHE A 25 0.32 -5.94 3.00
C PHE A 25 1.25 -4.83 3.49
N VAL A 26 2.45 -5.23 3.91
CA VAL A 26 3.49 -4.32 4.40
C VAL A 26 4.50 -4.08 3.29
N LEU A 27 4.68 -2.83 2.90
CA LEU A 27 5.66 -2.39 1.94
C LEU A 27 6.83 -1.72 2.68
N PRO A 28 8.03 -2.35 2.67
CA PRO A 28 9.22 -1.71 3.18
C PRO A 28 9.67 -0.59 2.23
N VAL A 29 9.89 0.62 2.76
CA VAL A 29 10.31 1.79 1.99
C VAL A 29 11.40 2.55 2.73
N ASP A 30 12.45 2.95 2.02
CA ASP A 30 13.47 3.87 2.54
C ASP A 30 13.16 5.27 2.00
N SER A 31 12.96 6.24 2.90
CA SER A 31 12.40 7.56 2.55
C SER A 31 12.88 8.67 3.49
N PRO A 32 12.93 9.95 3.08
CA PRO A 32 13.34 11.04 3.98
C PRO A 32 12.36 11.26 5.15
N ASP A 33 11.08 11.02 4.93
CA ASP A 33 9.99 11.18 5.92
C ASP A 33 8.80 10.25 5.61
N GLU A 34 7.82 10.27 6.51
CA GLU A 34 6.62 9.43 6.45
C GLU A 34 5.75 9.73 5.22
N GLU A 35 5.62 11.00 4.83
CA GLU A 35 4.80 11.40 3.68
C GLU A 35 5.35 10.83 2.38
N HIS A 36 6.66 10.97 2.18
CA HIS A 36 7.34 10.38 1.03
C HIS A 36 7.29 8.85 1.07
N ALA A 37 7.38 8.24 2.26
CA ALA A 37 7.28 6.78 2.41
C ALA A 37 5.89 6.26 1.99
N VAL A 38 4.81 6.91 2.44
CA VAL A 38 3.44 6.56 2.04
C VAL A 38 3.25 6.75 0.54
N SER A 39 3.70 7.86 -0.03
CA SER A 39 3.58 8.12 -1.47
C SER A 39 4.27 7.04 -2.32
N ALA A 40 5.49 6.66 -1.95
CA ALA A 40 6.24 5.59 -2.62
C ALA A 40 5.57 4.21 -2.43
N ALA A 41 5.11 3.89 -1.22
CA ALA A 41 4.39 2.64 -0.95
C ALA A 41 3.10 2.53 -1.78
N MET A 42 2.30 3.60 -1.86
CA MET A 42 1.06 3.62 -2.63
C MET A 42 1.32 3.47 -4.13
N SER A 43 2.35 4.14 -4.65
CA SER A 43 2.79 4.00 -6.04
C SER A 43 3.19 2.56 -6.37
N ASN A 44 3.94 1.92 -5.48
CA ASN A 44 4.33 0.52 -5.63
C ASN A 44 3.11 -0.42 -5.54
N ALA A 45 2.20 -0.19 -4.59
CA ALA A 45 1.00 -1.01 -4.42
C ALA A 45 0.14 -1.07 -5.70
N ILE A 46 -0.03 0.08 -6.37
CA ILE A 46 -0.78 0.17 -7.63
C ILE A 46 -0.06 -0.60 -8.75
N ALA A 47 1.27 -0.53 -8.83
CA ALA A 47 2.04 -1.24 -9.85
C ALA A 47 1.87 -2.77 -9.80
N PHE A 48 1.55 -3.33 -8.63
CA PHE A 48 1.31 -4.78 -8.45
C PHE A 48 -0.16 -5.18 -8.49
N SER A 49 -1.09 -4.26 -8.80
CA SER A 49 -2.51 -4.56 -8.86
C SER A 49 -2.89 -5.25 -10.18
N THR A 50 -2.69 -6.57 -10.27
CA THR A 50 -3.00 -7.38 -11.46
C THR A 50 -4.09 -8.42 -11.21
N LYS A 51 -5.13 -8.09 -10.43
CA LYS A 51 -6.30 -8.98 -10.31
C LYS A 51 -7.31 -8.67 -11.41
N VAL A 52 -7.15 -9.39 -12.52
CA VAL A 52 -8.19 -9.55 -13.54
C VAL A 52 -8.87 -10.89 -13.26
N GLU A 53 -10.14 -10.88 -12.85
CA GLU A 53 -10.90 -12.12 -12.71
C GLU A 53 -11.73 -12.32 -13.97
N ARG A 54 -11.51 -13.44 -14.69
CA ARG A 54 -12.27 -13.81 -15.90
C ARG A 54 -12.33 -12.69 -16.97
N SER A 55 -11.21 -12.00 -17.18
CA SER A 55 -11.08 -10.87 -18.14
C SER A 55 -11.85 -9.60 -17.78
N ASN A 56 -12.46 -9.51 -16.58
CA ASN A 56 -13.02 -8.28 -16.07
C ASN A 56 -12.07 -7.63 -15.05
N PRO A 57 -11.80 -6.33 -15.16
CA PRO A 57 -11.12 -5.61 -14.11
C PRO A 57 -12.00 -5.61 -12.87
N LEU A 58 -11.47 -6.11 -11.75
CA LEU A 58 -12.13 -5.95 -10.46
C LEU A 58 -11.94 -4.49 -10.00
N PRO A 59 -12.97 -3.83 -9.45
CA PRO A 59 -12.81 -2.53 -8.83
C PRO A 59 -11.89 -2.69 -7.61
N VAL A 60 -10.74 -2.02 -7.64
CA VAL A 60 -9.73 -2.09 -6.59
C VAL A 60 -9.41 -0.68 -6.13
N ALA A 61 -9.42 -0.49 -4.81
CA ALA A 61 -8.93 0.71 -4.15
C ALA A 61 -7.82 0.34 -3.16
N PHE A 62 -6.96 1.32 -2.88
CA PHE A 62 -5.88 1.21 -1.93
C PHE A 62 -6.01 2.31 -0.89
N THR A 63 -5.63 2.01 0.36
CA THR A 63 -5.47 3.02 1.41
C THR A 63 -4.26 2.71 2.26
N CYS A 64 -3.62 3.74 2.82
CA CYS A 64 -2.63 3.56 3.87
C CYS A 64 -3.36 3.20 5.16
N ALA A 65 -3.09 2.01 5.70
CA ALA A 65 -3.66 1.52 6.94
C ALA A 65 -2.74 1.74 8.15
N GLY A 66 -1.47 2.03 7.91
CA GLY A 66 -0.51 2.35 8.97
C GLY A 66 0.89 2.62 8.43
N ILE A 67 1.70 3.29 9.23
CA ILE A 67 3.11 3.51 8.95
C ILE A 67 3.90 3.37 10.26
N GLU A 68 5.01 2.67 10.21
CA GLU A 68 5.90 2.47 11.36
C GLU A 68 7.35 2.61 10.91
N MET A 69 8.19 3.21 11.76
CA MET A 69 9.63 3.17 11.54
C MET A 69 10.13 1.73 11.72
N ARG A 70 10.93 1.26 10.76
CA ARG A 70 11.58 -0.04 10.83
C ARG A 70 12.90 0.14 11.59
N SER A 71 12.94 -0.35 12.82
CA SER A 71 14.19 -0.49 13.57
C SER A 71 15.18 -1.33 12.77
N GLU A 72 16.46 -0.97 12.82
CA GLU A 72 17.53 -1.71 12.14
C GLU A 72 17.72 -3.13 12.68
#